data_AF-A0A2H5WLN8-F1
#
_entry.id   AF-A0A2H5WLN8-F1
#
_cell.length_a   1.000
_cell.length_b   1.000
_cell.length_c   1.000
_cell.angle_alpha   90.00
_cell.angle_beta   90.00
_cell.angle_gamma   90.00
#
_symmetry.space_group_name_H-M   'P 1'
#
loop_
_entity.id
_entity.type
_entity.pdbx_description
1 polymer ?
#
loop_
_entity_poly.entity_id
_entity_poly.type
_entity_poly.pdbx_seq_one_letter_code
_entity_poly.pdbx_strand_id
1 'polypeptide(L)'
;MALVRLTDEPLRIRIAPSVSVSSTRFCLAEIAELAGGDEALRRALGAMELGASPLPGQKRTFTRQQLLTRLRQHGYDPTQFTIEMPDTIQIMRVAQAVGASAVEQFARAEIQKRTGVDISRWRLENPPAEIALPEGALTFVVEGAPRVSEKSARIEIAVQVNNETRARYSLRFQAPPSTRTPLVRAGETVQVVVQSGGVVIEVSGVARASGAEGEVIPVYVPETQKTVRARVAEKGRVEVVL
;
A
#
# COMPACT_ATOMS: atom_id res chain seq x y z
N MET A 1 -63.36 -32.37 -0.05
CA MET A 1 -62.35 -31.67 0.77
C MET A 1 -61.40 -30.96 -0.18
N ALA A 2 -61.48 -29.63 -0.26
CA ALA A 2 -60.69 -28.84 -1.20
C ALA A 2 -59.24 -28.73 -0.69
N LEU A 3 -58.27 -28.99 -1.57
CA LEU A 3 -56.87 -28.67 -1.34
C LEU A 3 -56.74 -27.14 -1.18
N VAL A 4 -56.36 -26.69 0.02
CA VAL A 4 -55.91 -25.32 0.26
C VAL A 4 -54.60 -25.13 -0.50
N ARG A 5 -54.60 -24.25 -1.51
CA ARG A 5 -53.35 -23.81 -2.16
C ARG A 5 -52.61 -22.92 -1.15
N LEU A 6 -51.37 -23.26 -0.82
CA LEU A 6 -50.45 -22.54 0.08
C LEU A 6 -49.98 -21.16 -0.46
N THR A 7 -50.73 -20.50 -1.34
CA THR A 7 -50.28 -19.30 -2.09
C THR A 7 -50.87 -17.98 -1.61
N ASP A 8 -51.63 -17.94 -0.51
CA ASP A 8 -52.40 -16.74 -0.13
C ASP A 8 -51.85 -15.97 1.08
N GLU A 9 -50.64 -16.31 1.56
CA GLU A 9 -50.01 -15.51 2.60
C GLU A 9 -49.41 -14.23 2.01
N PRO A 10 -49.76 -13.04 2.53
CA PRO A 10 -49.17 -11.78 2.08
C PRO A 10 -47.65 -11.80 2.28
N LEU A 11 -46.91 -11.27 1.31
CA LEU A 11 -45.46 -11.26 1.37
C LEU A 11 -44.99 -10.40 2.55
N ARG A 12 -44.11 -11.00 3.37
CA ARG A 12 -43.50 -10.40 4.54
C ARG A 12 -42.06 -9.99 4.24
N ILE A 13 -41.73 -8.75 4.58
CA ILE A 13 -40.38 -8.17 4.48
C ILE A 13 -39.90 -7.92 5.89
N ARG A 14 -38.91 -8.70 6.34
CA ARG A 14 -38.32 -8.53 7.68
C ARG A 14 -36.90 -7.99 7.56
N ILE A 15 -36.62 -6.88 8.23
CA ILE A 15 -35.29 -6.25 8.23
C ILE A 15 -34.83 -6.06 9.68
N ALA A 16 -33.64 -6.58 9.97
CA ALA A 16 -33.04 -6.47 11.30
C ALA A 16 -32.56 -5.03 11.60
N PRO A 17 -32.44 -4.63 12.88
CA PRO A 17 -31.94 -3.31 13.26
C PRO A 17 -30.50 -3.01 12.78
N SER A 18 -29.70 -4.05 12.55
CA SER A 18 -28.36 -3.94 11.99
C SER A 18 -28.14 -5.04 10.95
N VAL A 19 -27.64 -4.66 9.77
CA VAL A 19 -27.44 -5.55 8.64
C VAL A 19 -26.09 -5.25 7.97
N SER A 20 -25.54 -6.24 7.27
CA SER A 20 -24.27 -6.10 6.56
C SER A 20 -24.46 -6.27 5.06
N VAL A 21 -23.77 -5.47 4.26
CA VAL A 21 -23.77 -5.52 2.80
C VAL A 21 -22.35 -5.55 2.27
N SER A 22 -22.12 -6.13 1.09
CA SER A 22 -20.78 -6.22 0.48
C SER A 22 -20.65 -5.33 -0.77
N SER A 23 -21.74 -5.20 -1.50
CA SER A 23 -21.85 -4.47 -2.77
C SER A 23 -21.73 -2.95 -2.62
N THR A 24 -21.40 -2.25 -3.71
CA THR A 24 -21.35 -0.77 -3.77
C THR A 24 -22.74 -0.14 -3.67
N ARG A 25 -23.76 -0.85 -4.17
CA ARG A 25 -25.18 -0.55 -3.98
C ARG A 25 -25.86 -1.83 -3.52
N PHE A 26 -26.80 -1.71 -2.59
CA PHE A 26 -27.43 -2.87 -1.98
C PHE A 26 -28.88 -3.02 -2.44
N CYS A 27 -29.31 -4.26 -2.62
CA CYS A 27 -30.68 -4.62 -2.94
C CYS A 27 -31.47 -5.04 -1.69
N LEU A 28 -32.80 -5.17 -1.82
CA LEU A 28 -33.65 -5.58 -0.71
C LEU A 28 -33.26 -6.95 -0.14
N ALA A 29 -32.93 -7.92 -0.99
CA ALA A 29 -32.54 -9.27 -0.55
C ALA A 29 -31.23 -9.30 0.26
N GLU A 30 -30.37 -8.28 0.15
CA GLU A 30 -29.13 -8.21 0.96
C GLU A 30 -29.40 -7.80 2.41
N ILE A 31 -30.53 -7.13 2.67
CA ILE A 31 -30.85 -6.59 4.00
C ILE A 31 -32.14 -7.15 4.60
N ALA A 32 -32.92 -7.91 3.84
CA ALA A 32 -34.23 -8.38 4.24
C ALA A 32 -34.42 -9.89 4.04
N GLU A 33 -35.09 -10.52 4.98
CA GLU A 33 -35.69 -11.84 4.79
C GLU A 33 -37.06 -11.67 4.13
N LEU A 34 -37.27 -12.34 3.00
CA LEU A 34 -38.52 -12.30 2.22
C LEU A 34 -39.24 -13.66 2.32
N ALA A 35 -40.43 -13.67 2.91
CA ALA A 35 -41.24 -14.87 3.12
C ALA A 35 -42.70 -14.65 2.67
N GLY A 36 -43.41 -15.73 2.37
CA GLY A 36 -44.76 -15.66 1.82
C GLY A 36 -44.81 -15.13 0.37
N GLY A 37 -46.02 -14.96 -0.16
CA GLY A 37 -46.25 -14.57 -1.55
C GLY A 37 -45.67 -15.53 -2.59
N ASP A 38 -45.81 -15.17 -3.86
CA ASP A 38 -45.25 -15.95 -4.97
C ASP A 38 -43.72 -15.78 -5.09
N GLU A 39 -43.04 -16.81 -5.57
CA GLU A 39 -41.59 -16.83 -5.78
C GLU A 39 -41.13 -15.76 -6.79
N ALA A 40 -41.90 -15.55 -7.86
CA ALA A 40 -41.56 -14.54 -8.87
C ALA A 40 -41.55 -13.13 -8.26
N LEU A 41 -42.54 -12.82 -7.42
CA LEU A 41 -42.63 -11.56 -6.69
C LEU A 41 -41.48 -11.39 -5.69
N ARG A 42 -41.16 -12.44 -4.90
CA ARG A 42 -40.01 -12.42 -3.98
C ARG A 42 -38.70 -12.15 -4.72
N ARG A 43 -38.48 -12.78 -5.86
CA ARG A 43 -37.28 -12.57 -6.69
C ARG A 43 -37.22 -11.15 -7.24
N ALA A 44 -38.34 -10.63 -7.75
CA ALA A 44 -38.41 -9.27 -8.29
C ALA A 44 -38.18 -8.20 -7.21
N LEU A 45 -38.83 -8.33 -6.04
CA LEU A 45 -38.61 -7.44 -4.89
C LEU A 45 -37.19 -7.56 -4.35
N GLY A 46 -36.66 -8.77 -4.24
CA GLY A 46 -35.30 -9.01 -3.74
C GLY A 46 -34.22 -8.31 -4.57
N ALA A 47 -34.40 -8.25 -5.88
CA ALA A 47 -33.50 -7.57 -6.82
C ALA A 47 -33.66 -6.04 -6.86
N MET A 48 -34.63 -5.47 -6.14
CA MET A 48 -34.85 -4.03 -6.09
C MET A 48 -33.67 -3.34 -5.38
N GLU A 49 -32.99 -2.44 -6.10
CA GLU A 49 -31.92 -1.63 -5.54
C GLU A 49 -32.48 -0.57 -4.56
N LEU A 50 -31.94 -0.51 -3.34
CA LEU A 50 -32.37 0.43 -2.31
C LEU A 50 -31.44 1.66 -2.22
N GLY A 51 -30.21 1.54 -2.70
CA GLY A 51 -29.30 2.65 -2.93
C GLY A 51 -27.83 2.33 -2.67
N ALA A 52 -27.00 3.38 -2.56
CA ALA A 52 -25.58 3.24 -2.31
C ALA A 52 -25.27 2.73 -0.89
N SER A 53 -24.38 1.75 -0.80
CA SER A 53 -23.81 1.24 0.44
C SER A 53 -22.84 2.25 1.06
N PRO A 54 -22.56 2.16 2.38
CA PRO A 54 -21.45 2.91 2.99
C PRO A 54 -20.10 2.63 2.31
N LEU A 55 -19.07 3.40 2.67
CA LEU A 55 -17.70 2.99 2.36
C LEU A 55 -17.36 1.68 3.11
N PRO A 56 -16.45 0.83 2.60
CA PRO A 56 -16.06 -0.40 3.28
C PRO A 56 -15.66 -0.13 4.74
N GLY A 57 -16.19 -0.93 5.67
CA GLY A 57 -15.97 -0.81 7.12
C GLY A 57 -16.80 0.29 7.80
N GLN A 58 -17.49 1.14 7.03
CA GLN A 58 -18.32 2.22 7.57
C GLN A 58 -19.78 1.80 7.69
N LYS A 59 -20.52 2.63 8.45
CA LYS A 59 -21.95 2.46 8.73
C LYS A 59 -22.74 3.61 8.14
N ARG A 60 -23.98 3.33 7.75
CA ARG A 60 -24.96 4.31 7.32
C ARG A 60 -26.31 3.97 7.90
N THR A 61 -27.04 5.01 8.27
CA THR A 61 -28.44 4.92 8.66
C THR A 61 -29.37 4.78 7.44
N PHE A 62 -30.29 3.82 7.51
CA PHE A 62 -31.39 3.66 6.53
C PHE A 62 -32.73 3.63 7.27
N THR A 63 -33.73 4.35 6.75
CA THR A 63 -35.00 4.54 7.46
C THR A 63 -36.14 3.76 6.82
N ARG A 64 -37.18 3.48 7.61
CA ARG A 64 -38.42 2.88 7.12
C ARG A 64 -39.03 3.72 5.98
N GLN A 65 -39.05 5.05 6.10
CA GLN A 65 -39.53 5.94 5.04
C GLN A 65 -38.74 5.81 3.74
N GLN A 66 -37.42 5.59 3.80
CA GLN A 66 -36.61 5.34 2.61
C GLN A 66 -37.02 4.03 1.93
N LEU A 67 -37.26 2.95 2.68
CA LEU A 67 -37.78 1.69 2.12
C LEU A 67 -39.12 1.92 1.40
N LEU A 68 -40.08 2.55 2.07
CA LEU A 68 -41.40 2.83 1.49
C LEU A 68 -41.30 3.66 0.21
N THR A 69 -40.38 4.63 0.19
CA THR A 69 -40.13 5.49 -0.97
C THR A 69 -39.57 4.67 -2.14
N ARG A 70 -38.63 3.76 -1.87
CA ARG A 70 -38.06 2.86 -2.90
C ARG A 70 -39.10 1.90 -3.45
N LEU A 71 -39.92 1.27 -2.60
CA LEU A 71 -41.01 0.40 -3.04
C LEU A 71 -41.93 1.12 -4.04
N ARG A 72 -42.40 2.33 -3.69
CA ARG A 72 -43.25 3.14 -4.58
C ARG A 72 -42.55 3.54 -5.88
N GLN A 73 -41.27 3.91 -5.81
CA GLN A 73 -40.48 4.25 -7.01
C GLN A 73 -40.35 3.07 -7.99
N HIS A 74 -40.37 1.84 -7.48
CA HIS A 74 -40.36 0.62 -8.27
C HIS A 74 -41.77 0.09 -8.60
N GLY A 75 -42.82 0.89 -8.35
CA GLY A 75 -44.20 0.56 -8.71
C GLY A 75 -44.93 -0.35 -7.73
N TYR A 76 -44.35 -0.65 -6.57
CA TYR A 76 -44.98 -1.47 -5.54
C TYR A 76 -45.73 -0.61 -4.53
N ASP A 77 -46.97 -0.99 -4.20
CA ASP A 77 -47.71 -0.38 -3.10
C ASP A 77 -47.25 -0.99 -1.76
N PRO A 78 -46.65 -0.21 -0.85
CA PRO A 78 -46.17 -0.73 0.42
C PRO A 78 -47.25 -1.35 1.32
N THR A 79 -48.53 -1.03 1.10
CA THR A 79 -49.64 -1.59 1.89
C THR A 79 -49.92 -3.06 1.56
N GLN A 80 -49.41 -3.55 0.43
CA GLN A 80 -49.53 -4.95 0.00
C GLN A 80 -48.58 -5.89 0.75
N PHE A 81 -47.67 -5.36 1.56
CA PHE A 81 -46.64 -6.14 2.26
C PHE A 81 -46.72 -5.97 3.77
N THR A 82 -46.41 -7.05 4.50
CA THR A 82 -46.15 -6.96 5.94
C THR A 82 -44.69 -6.58 6.16
N ILE A 83 -44.42 -5.32 6.52
CA ILE A 83 -43.06 -4.79 6.71
C ILE A 83 -42.71 -4.74 8.19
N GLU A 84 -41.80 -5.63 8.60
CA GLU A 84 -41.26 -5.75 9.95
C GLU A 84 -39.85 -5.18 10.02
N MET A 85 -39.74 -3.92 10.45
CA MET A 85 -38.45 -3.27 10.67
C MET A 85 -38.62 -2.13 11.69
N PRO A 86 -37.56 -1.77 12.44
CA PRO A 86 -37.55 -0.51 13.19
C PRO A 86 -37.67 0.70 12.25
N ASP A 87 -38.04 1.86 12.79
CA ASP A 87 -38.09 3.12 12.01
C ASP A 87 -36.74 3.47 11.37
N THR A 88 -35.66 2.98 11.97
CA THR A 88 -34.29 3.20 11.53
C THR A 88 -33.43 1.96 11.76
N ILE A 89 -32.62 1.61 10.77
CA ILE A 89 -31.64 0.51 10.83
C ILE A 89 -30.23 1.03 10.54
N GLN A 90 -29.23 0.26 10.95
CA GLN A 90 -27.82 0.46 10.63
C GLN A 90 -27.38 -0.51 9.53
N ILE A 91 -26.88 0.04 8.43
CA ILE A 91 -26.27 -0.73 7.34
C ILE A 91 -24.76 -0.58 7.46
N MET A 92 -24.05 -1.69 7.63
CA MET A 92 -22.59 -1.72 7.65
C MET A 92 -22.07 -2.35 6.36
N ARG A 93 -21.05 -1.76 5.75
CA ARG A 93 -20.40 -2.42 4.62
C ARG A 93 -19.26 -3.30 5.11
N VAL A 94 -19.31 -4.59 4.79
CA VAL A 94 -18.25 -5.54 5.13
C VAL A 94 -16.93 -5.11 4.47
N ALA A 95 -15.83 -5.28 5.19
CA ALA A 95 -14.50 -4.92 4.71
C ALA A 95 -13.41 -5.85 5.22
N GLN A 96 -12.35 -5.97 4.43
CA GLN A 96 -11.07 -6.53 4.81
C GLN A 96 -10.05 -5.41 4.98
N ALA A 97 -9.16 -5.55 5.96
CA ALA A 97 -8.09 -4.59 6.19
C ALA A 97 -6.85 -4.95 5.36
N VAL A 98 -6.23 -3.94 4.73
CA VAL A 98 -4.90 -4.08 4.14
C VAL A 98 -3.91 -3.36 5.03
N GLY A 99 -3.18 -4.15 5.82
CA GLY A 99 -2.19 -3.65 6.76
C GLY A 99 -0.94 -3.10 6.05
N ALA A 100 -0.34 -2.08 6.64
CA ALA A 100 0.86 -1.43 6.11
C ALA A 100 2.03 -2.40 5.92
N SER A 101 2.15 -3.39 6.82
CA SER A 101 3.19 -4.42 6.79
C SER A 101 3.12 -5.32 5.56
N ALA A 102 1.92 -5.68 5.09
CA ALA A 102 1.75 -6.54 3.92
C ALA A 102 2.24 -5.83 2.64
N VAL A 103 1.87 -4.56 2.48
CA VAL A 103 2.29 -3.74 1.33
C VAL A 103 3.80 -3.53 1.36
N GLU A 104 4.38 -3.23 2.52
CA GLU A 104 5.83 -3.06 2.67
C GLU A 104 6.61 -4.34 2.37
N GLN A 105 6.16 -5.49 2.90
CA GLN A 105 6.81 -6.79 2.65
C GLN A 105 6.79 -7.15 1.17
N PHE A 106 5.63 -6.97 0.51
CA PHE A 106 5.50 -7.15 -0.93
C PHE A 106 6.45 -6.24 -1.71
N ALA A 107 6.53 -4.96 -1.33
CA ALA A 107 7.41 -3.97 -1.96
C ALA A 107 8.89 -4.38 -1.89
N ARG A 108 9.35 -4.78 -0.70
CA ARG A 108 10.74 -5.23 -0.49
C ARG A 108 11.08 -6.44 -1.34
N ALA A 109 10.19 -7.44 -1.35
CA ALA A 109 10.35 -8.64 -2.15
C ALA A 109 10.42 -8.34 -3.65
N GLU A 110 9.53 -7.49 -4.16
CA GLU A 110 9.49 -7.15 -5.60
C GLU A 110 10.65 -6.26 -6.03
N ILE A 111 11.18 -5.38 -5.16
CA ILE A 111 12.43 -4.65 -5.44
C ILE A 111 13.59 -5.64 -5.59
N GLN A 112 13.81 -6.51 -4.60
CA GLN A 112 14.89 -7.51 -4.65
C GLN A 112 14.79 -8.39 -5.91
N LYS A 113 13.59 -8.90 -6.19
CA LYS A 113 13.34 -9.80 -7.33
C LYS A 113 13.59 -9.14 -8.69
N ARG A 114 13.23 -7.86 -8.86
CA ARG A 114 13.31 -7.16 -10.16
C ARG A 114 14.62 -6.44 -10.40
N THR A 115 15.31 -6.00 -9.35
CA THR A 115 16.55 -5.19 -9.48
C THR A 115 17.78 -5.89 -8.92
N GLY A 116 17.62 -6.97 -8.14
CA GLY A 116 18.70 -7.64 -7.44
C GLY A 116 19.21 -6.90 -6.19
N VAL A 117 18.71 -5.69 -5.90
CA VAL A 117 19.17 -4.86 -4.79
C VAL A 117 18.45 -5.25 -3.49
N ASP A 118 19.24 -5.63 -2.48
CA ASP A 118 18.72 -5.88 -1.13
C ASP A 118 18.54 -4.57 -0.37
N ILE A 119 17.28 -4.26 -0.08
CA ILE A 119 16.87 -3.10 0.68
C ILE A 119 16.38 -3.46 2.08
N SER A 120 16.64 -4.67 2.58
CA SER A 120 16.20 -5.17 3.90
C SER A 120 16.49 -4.20 5.05
N ARG A 121 17.64 -3.51 5.02
CA ARG A 121 18.05 -2.51 6.03
C ARG A 121 17.61 -1.07 5.74
N TRP A 122 16.93 -0.83 4.62
CA TRP A 122 16.53 0.51 4.22
C TRP A 122 15.25 0.92 4.94
N ARG A 123 15.17 2.19 5.33
CA ARG A 123 14.03 2.75 6.05
C ARG A 123 12.94 3.12 5.06
N LEU A 124 11.70 2.72 5.33
CA LEU A 124 10.54 3.23 4.61
C LEU A 124 10.23 4.65 5.09
N GLU A 125 10.31 5.64 4.20
CA GLU A 125 10.09 7.06 4.54
C GLU A 125 8.61 7.41 4.63
N ASN A 126 7.75 6.67 3.93
CA ASN A 126 6.32 6.94 3.83
C ASN A 126 5.51 5.65 4.03
N PRO A 127 5.31 5.22 5.29
CA PRO A 127 4.51 4.03 5.58
C PRO A 127 3.10 4.18 5.01
N PRO A 128 2.57 3.16 4.32
CA PRO A 128 1.22 3.21 3.75
C PRO A 128 0.18 3.26 4.87
N ALA A 129 -0.86 4.07 4.69
CA ALA A 129 -2.00 4.07 5.59
C ALA A 129 -2.78 2.75 5.47
N GLU A 130 -3.24 2.23 6.61
CA GLU A 130 -4.16 1.10 6.64
C GLU A 130 -5.51 1.53 6.07
N ILE A 131 -6.06 0.70 5.19
CA ILE A 131 -7.33 0.97 4.52
C ILE A 131 -8.28 -0.21 4.64
N ALA A 132 -9.57 0.10 4.73
CA ALA A 132 -10.65 -0.86 4.62
C ALA A 132 -11.02 -1.02 3.13
N LEU A 133 -10.88 -2.23 2.61
CA LEU A 133 -11.25 -2.61 1.25
C LEU A 133 -12.49 -3.50 1.26
N PRO A 134 -13.29 -3.52 0.18
CA PRO A 134 -14.37 -4.50 0.06
C PRO A 134 -13.82 -5.93 0.14
N GLU A 135 -14.64 -6.88 0.58
CA GLU A 135 -14.28 -8.30 0.53
C GLU A 135 -14.07 -8.80 -0.92
N GLY A 136 -13.18 -9.77 -1.06
CA GLY A 136 -12.81 -10.36 -2.34
C GLY A 136 -11.34 -10.79 -2.37
N ALA A 137 -10.94 -11.44 -3.46
CA ALA A 137 -9.56 -11.89 -3.64
C ALA A 137 -8.61 -10.68 -3.72
N LEU A 138 -7.72 -10.57 -2.73
CA LEU A 138 -6.75 -9.50 -2.62
C LEU A 138 -5.48 -9.83 -3.40
N THR A 139 -5.05 -8.94 -4.28
CA THR A 139 -3.78 -9.06 -5.01
C THR A 139 -3.00 -7.75 -4.98
N PHE A 140 -1.67 -7.86 -4.94
CA PHE A 140 -0.75 -6.73 -5.05
C PHE A 140 -0.06 -6.80 -6.41
N VAL A 141 -0.04 -5.68 -7.13
CA VAL A 141 0.57 -5.58 -8.45
C VAL A 141 1.53 -4.42 -8.48
N VAL A 142 2.74 -4.64 -8.98
CA VAL A 142 3.71 -3.56 -9.23
C VAL A 142 3.32 -2.85 -10.52
N GLU A 143 3.08 -1.54 -10.44
CA GLU A 143 2.81 -0.69 -11.60
C GLU A 143 4.13 -0.09 -12.10
N GLY A 144 4.61 -0.53 -13.27
CA GLY A 144 5.88 -0.08 -13.84
C GLY A 144 7.13 -0.74 -13.24
N ALA A 145 8.29 -0.11 -13.47
CA ALA A 145 9.58 -0.60 -13.00
C ALA A 145 10.02 0.13 -11.71
N PRO A 146 10.50 -0.59 -10.68
CA PRO A 146 11.11 0.04 -9.52
C PRO A 146 12.30 0.91 -9.93
N ARG A 147 12.43 2.08 -9.31
CA ARG A 147 13.58 2.98 -9.50
C ARG A 147 14.50 2.83 -8.31
N VAL A 148 15.73 2.40 -8.52
CA VAL A 148 16.69 2.15 -7.45
C VAL A 148 18.00 2.90 -7.74
N SER A 149 18.58 3.49 -6.70
CA SER A 149 19.88 4.14 -6.68
C SER A 149 20.64 3.69 -5.44
N GLU A 150 21.89 4.10 -5.24
CA GLU A 150 22.64 3.79 -4.00
C GLU A 150 21.99 4.34 -2.73
N LYS A 151 21.16 5.39 -2.84
CA LYS A 151 20.63 6.14 -1.69
C LYS A 151 19.13 5.96 -1.47
N SER A 152 18.39 5.59 -2.50
CA SER A 152 16.94 5.50 -2.42
C SER A 152 16.34 4.55 -3.44
N ALA A 153 15.18 3.99 -3.11
CA ALA A 153 14.39 3.13 -3.97
C ALA A 153 12.93 3.58 -3.94
N ARG A 154 12.26 3.53 -5.08
CA ARG A 154 10.84 3.82 -5.22
C ARG A 154 10.14 2.71 -6.00
N ILE A 155 8.96 2.31 -5.53
CA ILE A 155 8.11 1.34 -6.19
C ILE A 155 6.65 1.79 -6.09
N GLU A 156 5.91 1.60 -7.19
CA GLU A 156 4.47 1.87 -7.26
C GLU A 156 3.71 0.54 -7.20
N ILE A 157 2.75 0.44 -6.29
CA ILE A 157 1.98 -0.78 -6.04
C ILE A 157 0.48 -0.45 -6.12
N ALA A 158 -0.24 -1.16 -6.97
CA ALA A 158 -1.70 -1.21 -6.96
C ALA A 158 -2.17 -2.36 -6.06
N VAL A 159 -3.14 -2.06 -5.20
CA VAL A 159 -3.89 -3.07 -4.45
C VAL A 159 -5.19 -3.32 -5.17
N GLN A 160 -5.43 -4.56 -5.54
CA GLN A 160 -6.60 -4.99 -6.29
C GLN A 160 -7.48 -5.91 -5.45
N VAL A 161 -8.79 -5.76 -5.61
CA VAL A 161 -9.79 -6.70 -5.08
C VAL A 161 -10.60 -7.21 -6.26
N ASN A 162 -10.60 -8.53 -6.48
CA ASN A 162 -11.22 -9.16 -7.64
C ASN A 162 -10.72 -8.54 -8.97
N ASN A 163 -9.41 -8.32 -9.09
CA ASN A 163 -8.71 -7.70 -10.23
C ASN A 163 -9.06 -6.22 -10.52
N GLU A 164 -9.86 -5.56 -9.68
CA GLU A 164 -10.10 -4.12 -9.77
C GLU A 164 -9.19 -3.35 -8.80
N THR A 165 -8.44 -2.37 -9.30
CA THR A 165 -7.60 -1.51 -8.47
C THR A 165 -8.46 -0.69 -7.50
N ARG A 166 -8.23 -0.90 -6.20
CA ARG A 166 -8.92 -0.18 -5.11
C ARG A 166 -8.04 0.86 -4.43
N ALA A 167 -6.72 0.68 -4.45
CA ALA A 167 -5.77 1.63 -3.88
C ALA A 167 -4.44 1.61 -4.64
N ARG A 168 -3.67 2.68 -4.49
CA ARG A 168 -2.30 2.80 -5.01
C ARG A 168 -1.38 3.33 -3.93
N TYR A 169 -0.20 2.75 -3.84
CA TYR A 169 0.86 3.18 -2.94
C TYR A 169 2.15 3.41 -3.72
N SER A 170 2.72 4.60 -3.56
CA SER A 170 4.11 4.89 -3.90
C SER A 170 4.93 4.66 -2.64
N LEU A 171 5.75 3.61 -2.55
CA LEU A 171 6.66 3.45 -1.42
C LEU A 171 8.05 3.95 -1.74
N ARG A 172 8.65 4.70 -0.81
CA ARG A 172 9.98 5.28 -0.89
C ARG A 172 10.85 4.76 0.24
N PHE A 173 11.92 4.08 -0.12
CA PHE A 173 12.92 3.58 0.81
C PHE A 173 14.16 4.45 0.74
N GLN A 174 14.74 4.73 1.89
CA GLN A 174 16.02 5.42 2.04
C GLN A 174 17.06 4.44 2.56
N ALA A 175 18.17 4.36 1.83
CA ALA A 175 19.32 3.59 2.27
C ALA A 175 19.81 4.11 3.63
N PRO A 176 20.33 3.24 4.50
CA PRO A 176 21.01 3.72 5.69
C PRO A 176 22.10 4.72 5.29
N PRO A 177 22.36 5.76 6.12
CA PRO A 177 23.43 6.70 5.83
C PRO A 177 24.71 5.92 5.57
N SER A 178 25.34 6.20 4.43
CA SER A 178 26.60 5.56 4.09
C SER A 178 27.62 5.88 5.18
N THR A 179 28.25 4.85 5.74
CA THR A 179 29.39 5.01 6.65
C THR A 179 30.62 5.58 5.93
N ARG A 180 30.57 5.81 4.60
CA ARG A 180 31.56 6.56 3.83
C ARG A 180 31.52 8.05 4.19
N THR A 181 31.86 8.34 5.44
CA THR A 181 32.26 9.68 5.84
C THR A 181 33.60 9.95 5.17
N PRO A 182 33.80 11.11 4.52
CA PRO A 182 35.10 11.45 3.98
C PRO A 182 36.14 11.38 5.11
N LEU A 183 37.07 10.44 5.00
CA LEU A 183 38.20 10.33 5.92
C LEU A 183 39.27 11.38 5.61
N VAL A 184 39.24 11.90 4.38
CA VAL A 184 40.07 13.00 3.90
C VAL A 184 39.17 14.02 3.18
N ARG A 185 39.36 15.30 3.47
CA ARG A 185 38.69 16.42 2.77
C ARG A 185 39.65 17.12 1.81
N ALA A 186 39.10 17.73 0.76
CA ALA A 186 39.89 18.59 -0.12
C ALA A 186 40.52 19.75 0.68
N GLY A 187 41.81 19.99 0.45
CA GLY A 187 42.63 20.97 1.19
C GLY A 187 43.24 20.44 2.49
N GLU A 188 42.89 19.23 2.93
CA GLU A 188 43.47 18.61 4.12
C GLU A 188 44.90 18.14 3.85
N THR A 189 45.80 18.37 4.80
CA THR A 189 47.15 17.80 4.79
C THR A 189 47.06 16.32 5.18
N VAL A 190 47.61 15.46 4.34
CA VAL A 190 47.59 14.00 4.50
C VAL A 190 48.99 13.41 4.45
N GLN A 191 49.20 12.28 5.13
CA GLN A 191 50.40 11.47 5.04
C GLN A 191 50.29 10.55 3.83
N VAL A 192 51.16 10.76 2.85
CA VAL A 192 51.24 9.99 1.61
C VAL A 192 52.27 8.89 1.79
N VAL A 193 51.82 7.64 1.71
CA VAL A 193 52.67 6.45 1.81
C VAL A 193 52.90 5.87 0.42
N VAL A 194 54.16 5.66 0.06
CA VAL A 194 54.58 4.99 -1.16
C VAL A 194 55.32 3.72 -0.78
N GLN A 195 54.87 2.57 -1.26
CA GLN A 195 55.53 1.29 -1.04
C GLN A 195 56.01 0.71 -2.37
N SER A 196 57.32 0.47 -2.49
CA SER A 196 57.90 -0.20 -3.66
C SER A 196 59.12 -1.04 -3.25
N GLY A 197 59.15 -2.31 -3.65
CA GLY A 197 60.31 -3.19 -3.44
C GLY A 197 60.74 -3.37 -1.98
N GLY A 198 59.81 -3.29 -1.02
CA GLY A 198 60.11 -3.38 0.42
C GLY A 198 60.54 -2.06 1.08
N VAL A 199 60.63 -0.97 0.33
CA VAL A 199 60.87 0.38 0.85
C VAL A 199 59.54 1.08 1.06
N VAL A 200 59.35 1.68 2.25
CA VAL A 200 58.20 2.53 2.60
C VAL A 200 58.69 3.97 2.71
N ILE A 201 58.10 4.86 1.93
CA ILE A 201 58.38 6.30 1.95
C ILE A 201 57.12 7.02 2.41
N GLU A 202 57.27 7.89 3.41
CA GLU A 202 56.18 8.72 3.93
C GLU A 202 56.49 10.20 3.70
N VAL A 203 55.57 10.92 3.06
CA VAL A 203 55.69 12.37 2.80
C VAL A 203 54.38 13.08 3.10
N SER A 204 54.44 14.40 3.31
CA SER A 204 53.22 15.20 3.47
C SER A 204 52.68 15.62 2.11
N GLY A 205 51.36 15.56 1.94
CA GLY A 205 50.68 16.03 0.75
C GLY A 205 49.41 16.78 1.08
N VAL A 206 48.89 17.54 0.12
CA VAL A 206 47.61 18.24 0.25
C VAL A 206 46.60 17.54 -0.64
N ALA A 207 45.52 17.03 -0.04
CA ALA A 207 44.44 16.40 -0.76
C ALA A 207 43.76 17.40 -1.71
N ARG A 208 43.64 17.05 -2.98
CA ARG A 208 42.96 17.88 -3.99
C ARG A 208 41.48 17.52 -4.16
N ALA A 209 41.04 16.41 -3.58
CA ALA A 209 39.64 15.99 -3.52
C ALA A 209 39.34 15.34 -2.15
N SER A 210 38.06 15.32 -1.77
CA SER A 210 37.62 14.55 -0.60
C SER A 210 37.44 13.08 -0.98
N GLY A 211 37.71 12.16 -0.05
CA GLY A 211 37.55 10.73 -0.28
C GLY A 211 37.22 9.96 0.99
N ALA A 212 36.38 8.95 0.86
CA ALA A 212 36.16 7.92 1.89
C ALA A 212 37.21 6.80 1.78
N GLU A 213 37.25 5.91 2.78
CA GLU A 213 38.14 4.75 2.79
C GLU A 213 38.08 3.96 1.47
N GLY A 214 39.25 3.65 0.92
CA GLY A 214 39.41 2.92 -0.34
C GLY A 214 39.24 3.76 -1.61
N GLU A 215 38.74 5.00 -1.54
CA GLU A 215 38.61 5.87 -2.71
C GLU A 215 39.97 6.44 -3.12
N VAL A 216 40.20 6.59 -4.42
CA VAL A 216 41.45 7.15 -4.95
C VAL A 216 41.26 8.62 -5.25
N ILE A 217 42.02 9.46 -4.55
CA ILE A 217 41.99 10.92 -4.67
C ILE A 217 43.31 11.46 -5.23
N PRO A 218 43.30 12.59 -5.96
CA PRO A 218 44.50 13.33 -6.30
C PRO A 218 45.09 14.02 -5.06
N VAL A 219 46.40 13.89 -4.86
CA VAL A 219 47.14 14.49 -3.74
C VAL A 219 48.37 15.21 -4.28
N TYR A 220 48.52 16.50 -3.95
CA TYR A 220 49.69 17.29 -4.34
C TYR A 220 50.80 17.14 -3.31
N VAL A 221 51.99 16.75 -3.75
CA VAL A 221 53.18 16.58 -2.89
C VAL A 221 54.12 17.77 -3.11
N PRO A 222 54.24 18.72 -2.16
CA PRO A 222 55.04 19.92 -2.33
C PRO A 222 56.52 19.67 -2.65
N GLU A 223 57.12 18.63 -2.06
CA GLU A 223 58.53 18.28 -2.21
C GLU A 223 58.88 17.87 -3.65
N THR A 224 57.92 17.27 -4.36
CA THR A 224 58.10 16.83 -5.75
C THR A 224 57.39 17.73 -6.76
N GLN A 225 56.57 18.67 -6.28
CA GLN A 225 55.67 19.52 -7.08
C GLN A 225 54.72 18.73 -8.01
N LYS A 226 54.48 17.45 -7.72
CA LYS A 226 53.64 16.55 -8.51
C LYS A 226 52.33 16.25 -7.79
N THR A 227 51.31 15.93 -8.58
CA THR A 227 50.06 15.37 -8.09
C THR A 227 50.06 13.87 -8.34
N VAL A 228 49.91 13.09 -7.27
CA VAL A 228 49.85 11.63 -7.32
C VAL A 228 48.42 11.15 -7.05
N ARG A 229 48.08 9.98 -7.57
CA ARG A 229 46.83 9.30 -7.23
C ARG A 229 47.07 8.41 -6.03
N ALA A 230 46.33 8.64 -4.95
CA ALA A 230 46.47 7.87 -3.72
C ALA A 230 45.12 7.39 -3.20
N ARG A 231 45.07 6.15 -2.76
CA ARG A 231 43.93 5.52 -2.11
C ARG A 231 43.86 5.96 -0.66
N VAL A 232 42.70 6.40 -0.19
CA VAL A 232 42.49 6.74 1.23
C VAL A 232 42.54 5.46 2.05
N ALA A 233 43.53 5.32 2.92
CA ALA A 233 43.70 4.17 3.79
C ALA A 233 42.95 4.37 5.11
N GLU A 234 43.12 5.54 5.72
CA GLU A 234 42.48 5.93 6.97
C GLU A 234 42.43 7.46 7.09
N LYS A 235 41.93 8.00 8.21
CA LYS A 235 41.82 9.45 8.41
C LYS A 235 43.18 10.12 8.32
N GLY A 236 43.33 11.03 7.36
CA GLY A 236 44.59 11.76 7.15
C GLY A 236 45.71 10.95 6.49
N ARG A 237 45.49 9.71 6.05
CA ARG A 237 46.53 8.84 5.46
C ARG A 237 46.08 8.24 4.13
N VAL A 238 46.98 8.28 3.15
CA VAL A 238 46.73 7.80 1.79
C VAL A 238 47.91 6.98 1.25
N GLU A 239 47.62 5.99 0.41
CA GLU A 239 48.62 5.11 -0.20
C GLU A 239 48.66 5.31 -1.72
N VAL A 240 49.83 5.57 -2.28
CA VAL A 240 49.97 5.82 -3.72
C VAL A 240 49.62 4.56 -4.52
N VAL A 241 48.77 4.74 -5.52
CA VAL A 241 48.44 3.68 -6.49
C VAL A 241 49.46 3.79 -7.62
N LEU A 242 50.40 2.84 -7.66
CA LEU A 242 51.42 2.68 -8.71
C LEU A 242 50.85 2.05 -9.97
#